data_AF-A0A9E6BPX6-F1
#
_entry.id   AF-A0A9E6BPX6-F1
#
_cell.length_a   1.000
_cell.length_b   1.000
_cell.length_c   1.000
_cell.angle_alpha   90.00
_cell.angle_beta   90.00
_cell.angle_gamma   90.00
#
_symmetry.space_group_name_H-M   'P 1'
#
loop_
_entity.id
_entity.type
_entity.pdbx_description
1 polymer ?
#
loop_
_entity_poly.entity_id
_entity_poly.type
_entity_poly.pdbx_seq_one_letter_code
_entity_poly.pdbx_strand_id
1 'polypeptide(L)'
;MEFGEAIRERRLSLGLSLRKTAKALGCDAAYLSRIEAGKISPSDDVVSRLASVLSVDESELALMAGRLPASVRTAVDKHPREVATALKEGLEAALDHARQWVKAPLAGEGERAIDDGFPFEVISEIAEAESWRKEIYRPIYHVHKWWAQRLGSVFRAAIIASAVPKDSLVQEFFLQPISLEWVTVFDPFMGSGTTVGEAHKLGCTAIGRDINPVAYRTVRTALGPLDRRDLARQFDVLSQTVAPKLRRLYESVDSRGRPCEVLYYFWVKVLDCPKCKAKVDLFPRYIFTRHADRTKDVPVFVLCPGCDDVFPIGRHDTSAECPNCHLDFDPRQGPAKRTTAVCRSCSHEFKLAATARAAGHPPAHRMYAKLVLRENGTKEYLRITEDDLALFERAKQQLAKLNPPIPRAEIKDGRNTRQIINYGYHCWHQLFNERQLLALTTLAQGITKLPKGPSRDALALLFSGVLEFNNMFASYKGEGTGAVRHMFSHHILKPERMPIEANLWGTPQSSGAFSTLYRTRLMRAIDYRDQPFEIALEEAAGRRSKA
;
A
#
# COMPACT_ATOMS: atom_id res chain seq x y z
N MET A 1 -7.48 12.87 36.39
CA MET A 1 -7.66 12.91 37.85
C MET A 1 -8.36 11.61 38.22
N GLU A 2 -7.80 10.85 39.14
CA GLU A 2 -8.34 9.54 39.54
C GLU A 2 -9.54 9.70 40.49
N PHE A 3 -10.47 8.73 40.48
CA PHE A 3 -11.70 8.77 41.28
C PHE A 3 -11.45 9.16 42.73
N GLY A 4 -10.56 8.42 43.42
CA GLY A 4 -10.28 8.60 44.85
C GLY A 4 -9.73 9.98 45.23
N GLU A 5 -8.96 10.59 44.34
CA GLU A 5 -8.44 11.94 44.54
C GLU A 5 -9.55 12.98 44.40
N ALA A 6 -10.39 12.84 43.38
CA ALA A 6 -11.49 13.77 43.11
C ALA A 6 -12.51 13.85 44.25
N ILE A 7 -12.92 12.69 44.80
CA ILE A 7 -13.83 12.69 45.96
C ILE A 7 -13.17 13.21 47.23
N ARG A 8 -11.87 12.93 47.45
CA ARG A 8 -11.13 13.47 48.59
C ARG A 8 -11.03 14.99 48.52
N GLU A 9 -10.66 15.52 47.36
CA GLU A 9 -10.54 16.95 47.12
C GLU A 9 -11.88 17.65 47.29
N ARG A 10 -12.95 17.11 46.67
CA ARG A 10 -14.30 17.64 46.81
C ARG A 10 -14.78 17.61 48.26
N ARG A 11 -14.58 16.51 48.98
CA ARG A 11 -14.91 16.39 50.41
C ARG A 11 -14.21 17.47 51.25
N LEU A 12 -12.91 17.68 51.03
CA LEU A 12 -12.14 18.69 51.73
C LEU A 12 -12.63 20.11 51.38
N SER A 13 -12.98 20.38 50.12
CA SER A 13 -13.53 21.67 49.69
C SER A 13 -14.87 22.01 50.37
N LEU A 14 -15.64 20.99 50.76
CA LEU A 14 -16.90 21.13 51.50
C LEU A 14 -16.70 21.15 53.03
N GLY A 15 -15.45 21.15 53.51
CA GLY A 15 -15.12 21.13 54.94
C GLY A 15 -15.55 19.84 55.66
N LEU A 16 -15.77 18.75 54.92
CA LEU A 16 -16.24 17.49 55.48
C LEU A 16 -15.07 16.63 55.97
N SER A 17 -15.12 16.20 57.23
CA SER A 17 -14.15 15.23 57.75
C SER A 17 -14.43 13.83 57.20
N LEU A 18 -13.38 13.00 57.09
CA LEU A 18 -13.50 11.61 56.64
C LEU A 18 -14.54 10.83 57.46
N ARG A 19 -14.52 10.97 58.79
CA ARG A 19 -15.48 10.30 59.70
C ARG A 19 -16.91 10.80 59.53
N LYS A 20 -17.11 12.11 59.33
CA LYS A 20 -18.44 12.69 59.11
C LYS A 20 -19.03 12.22 57.78
N THR A 21 -18.19 12.14 56.75
CA THR A 21 -18.58 11.68 55.41
C THR A 21 -18.89 10.19 55.42
N ALA A 22 -18.04 9.35 56.04
CA ALA A 22 -18.30 7.92 56.17
C ALA A 22 -19.61 7.63 56.91
N LYS A 23 -19.91 8.39 57.97
CA LYS A 23 -21.20 8.30 58.69
C LYS A 23 -22.39 8.65 57.78
N ALA A 24 -22.29 9.71 56.98
CA ALA A 24 -23.33 10.10 56.03
C ALA A 24 -23.53 9.06 54.91
N LEU A 25 -22.46 8.37 54.53
CA LEU A 25 -22.47 7.27 53.57
C LEU A 25 -22.87 5.93 54.20
N GLY A 26 -23.14 5.86 55.51
CA GLY A 26 -23.46 4.60 56.19
C GLY A 26 -22.36 3.52 56.06
N CYS A 27 -21.09 3.93 55.97
CA CYS A 27 -19.94 3.03 55.88
C CYS A 27 -18.89 3.35 56.96
N ASP A 28 -17.90 2.49 57.14
CA ASP A 28 -16.80 2.76 58.06
C ASP A 28 -15.76 3.72 57.45
N ALA A 29 -15.06 4.46 58.31
CA ALA A 29 -14.09 5.47 57.87
C ALA A 29 -12.83 4.84 57.23
N ALA A 30 -12.48 3.59 57.57
CA ALA A 30 -11.35 2.91 56.96
C ALA A 30 -11.68 2.48 55.51
N TYR A 31 -12.93 2.10 55.24
CA TYR A 31 -13.44 1.82 53.90
C TYR A 31 -13.43 3.06 53.02
N LEU A 32 -13.96 4.20 53.50
CA LEU A 32 -13.90 5.46 52.74
C LEU A 32 -12.44 5.91 52.49
N SER A 33 -11.55 5.73 53.47
CA SER A 33 -10.11 6.02 53.30
C SER A 33 -9.46 5.17 52.21
N ARG A 34 -9.79 3.87 52.14
CA ARG A 34 -9.29 2.98 51.10
C ARG A 34 -9.83 3.33 49.72
N ILE A 35 -11.05 3.85 49.64
CA ILE A 35 -11.63 4.37 48.40
C ILE A 35 -10.91 5.65 47.96
N GLU A 36 -10.71 6.62 48.85
CA GLU A 36 -9.98 7.87 48.56
C GLU A 36 -8.51 7.61 48.18
N ALA A 37 -7.90 6.55 48.71
CA ALA A 37 -6.56 6.12 48.36
C ALA A 37 -6.49 5.23 47.08
N GLY A 38 -7.62 5.02 46.39
CA GLY A 38 -7.69 4.20 45.17
C GLY A 38 -7.46 2.70 45.39
N LYS A 39 -7.49 2.20 46.63
CA LYS A 39 -7.18 0.80 46.98
C LYS A 39 -8.38 -0.15 46.83
N ILE A 40 -9.60 0.38 46.83
CA ILE A 40 -10.84 -0.38 46.60
C ILE A 40 -11.77 0.47 45.75
N SER A 41 -12.45 -0.14 44.78
CA SER A 41 -13.58 0.49 44.09
C SER A 41 -14.85 0.45 44.94
N PRO A 42 -15.56 1.59 45.14
CA PRO A 42 -16.82 1.64 45.90
C PRO A 42 -17.91 0.82 45.19
N SER A 43 -19.06 0.48 45.80
CA SER A 43 -20.22 -0.10 45.08
C SER A 43 -21.06 0.96 44.35
N ASP A 44 -22.01 0.57 43.48
CA ASP A 44 -22.91 1.52 42.79
C ASP A 44 -23.71 2.38 43.79
N ASP A 45 -24.23 1.74 44.83
CA ASP A 45 -24.95 2.41 45.92
C ASP A 45 -24.07 3.39 46.70
N VAL A 46 -22.78 3.07 46.89
CA VAL A 46 -21.82 3.99 47.52
C VAL A 46 -21.48 5.16 46.60
N VAL A 47 -21.39 4.96 45.28
CA VAL A 47 -21.19 6.04 44.30
C VAL A 47 -22.39 7.00 44.29
N SER A 48 -23.62 6.48 44.29
CA SER A 48 -24.84 7.30 44.33
C SER A 48 -24.92 8.14 45.61
N ARG A 49 -24.63 7.53 46.76
CA ARG A 49 -24.57 8.24 48.05
C ARG A 49 -23.44 9.26 48.11
N LEU A 50 -22.28 8.96 47.52
CA LEU A 50 -21.16 9.91 47.40
C LEU A 50 -21.55 11.11 46.54
N ALA A 51 -22.26 10.91 45.42
CA ALA A 51 -22.71 11.99 44.55
C ALA A 51 -23.61 12.98 45.31
N SER A 52 -24.57 12.46 46.07
CA SER A 52 -25.46 13.25 46.92
C SER A 52 -24.71 13.98 48.03
N VAL A 53 -23.87 13.27 48.81
CA VAL A 53 -23.13 13.86 49.95
C VAL A 53 -22.12 14.92 49.50
N LEU A 54 -21.50 14.74 48.33
CA LEU A 54 -20.48 15.64 47.79
C LEU A 54 -21.04 16.69 46.82
N SER A 55 -22.36 16.67 46.57
CA SER A 55 -23.04 17.58 45.64
C SER A 55 -22.32 17.64 44.28
N VAL A 56 -22.09 16.47 43.70
CA VAL A 56 -21.52 16.27 42.36
C VAL A 56 -22.49 15.47 41.50
N ASP A 57 -22.36 15.58 40.19
CA ASP A 57 -23.20 14.82 39.27
C ASP A 57 -22.94 13.31 39.43
N GLU A 58 -24.01 12.53 39.59
CA GLU A 58 -23.93 11.09 39.79
C GLU A 58 -23.41 10.36 38.55
N SER A 59 -23.74 10.85 37.36
CA SER A 59 -23.30 10.24 36.10
C SER A 59 -21.81 10.46 35.90
N GLU A 60 -21.32 11.66 36.16
CA GLU A 60 -19.89 12.00 36.16
C GLU A 60 -19.12 11.13 37.17
N LEU A 61 -19.59 11.07 38.41
CA LEU A 61 -18.93 10.31 39.46
C LEU A 61 -18.94 8.79 39.20
N ALA A 62 -20.02 8.26 38.61
CA ALA A 62 -20.10 6.87 38.17
C ALA A 62 -19.08 6.55 37.07
N LEU A 63 -18.95 7.42 36.06
CA LEU A 63 -17.98 7.24 34.99
C LEU A 63 -16.54 7.28 35.52
N MET A 64 -16.23 8.18 36.45
CA MET A 64 -14.92 8.23 37.11
C MET A 64 -14.62 6.95 37.90
N ALA A 65 -15.64 6.32 38.48
CA ALA A 65 -15.52 5.02 39.16
C ALA A 65 -15.40 3.82 38.20
N GLY A 66 -15.34 4.05 36.89
CA GLY A 66 -15.32 3.01 35.87
C GLY A 66 -16.67 2.33 35.65
N ARG A 67 -17.77 3.03 35.93
CA ARG A 67 -19.13 2.49 35.84
C ARG A 67 -20.02 3.29 34.90
N LEU A 68 -20.97 2.60 34.29
CA LEU A 68 -21.99 3.25 33.47
C LEU A 68 -23.07 3.89 34.36
N PRO A 69 -23.51 5.13 34.11
CA PRO A 69 -24.66 5.71 34.80
C PRO A 69 -25.88 4.79 34.71
N ALA A 70 -26.75 4.79 35.74
CA ALA A 70 -27.91 3.89 35.81
C ALA A 70 -28.86 4.04 34.61
N SER A 71 -29.05 5.28 34.13
CA SER A 71 -29.81 5.62 32.93
C SER A 71 -29.22 4.96 31.67
N VAL A 72 -27.90 5.03 31.51
CA VAL A 72 -27.18 4.42 30.39
C VAL A 72 -27.21 2.90 30.48
N ARG A 73 -27.02 2.31 31.67
CA ARG A 73 -27.15 0.86 31.88
C ARG A 73 -28.53 0.34 31.49
N THR A 74 -29.57 1.02 31.96
CA THR A 74 -30.96 0.68 31.60
C THR A 74 -31.21 0.80 30.09
N ALA A 75 -30.62 1.82 29.45
CA ALA A 75 -30.72 2.01 28.01
C ALA A 75 -29.94 0.93 27.23
N VAL A 76 -28.76 0.51 27.70
CA VAL A 76 -27.98 -0.60 27.12
C VAL A 76 -28.76 -1.91 27.21
N ASP A 77 -29.42 -2.20 28.34
CA ASP A 77 -30.20 -3.42 28.52
C ASP A 77 -31.44 -3.46 27.60
N LYS A 78 -32.11 -2.32 27.41
CA LYS A 78 -33.34 -2.23 26.61
C LYS A 78 -33.09 -2.03 25.11
N HIS A 79 -32.03 -1.29 24.76
CA HIS A 79 -31.75 -0.79 23.40
C HIS A 79 -30.25 -0.83 23.08
N PRO A 80 -29.61 -2.02 23.11
CA PRO A 80 -28.15 -2.14 23.02
C PRO A 80 -27.58 -1.62 21.69
N ARG A 81 -28.34 -1.72 20.58
CA ARG A 81 -27.88 -1.29 19.26
C ARG A 81 -27.93 0.22 19.13
N GLU A 82 -29.05 0.82 19.50
CA GLU A 82 -29.26 2.27 19.44
C GLU A 82 -28.28 2.99 20.36
N VAL A 83 -28.06 2.47 21.56
CA VAL A 83 -27.07 3.03 22.50
C VAL A 83 -25.64 2.86 22.00
N ALA A 84 -25.28 1.73 21.39
CA ALA A 84 -23.95 1.56 20.80
C ALA A 84 -23.69 2.53 19.64
N THR A 85 -24.69 2.77 18.79
CA THR A 85 -24.61 3.76 17.71
C THR A 85 -24.50 5.18 18.28
N ALA A 86 -25.37 5.56 19.21
CA ALA A 86 -25.36 6.89 19.82
C ALA A 86 -24.09 7.17 20.63
N LEU A 87 -23.57 6.18 21.36
CA LEU A 87 -22.27 6.28 22.02
C LEU A 87 -21.16 6.45 21.00
N LYS A 88 -21.15 5.69 19.91
CA LYS A 88 -20.10 5.81 18.89
C LYS A 88 -20.10 7.20 18.25
N GLU A 89 -21.25 7.67 17.81
CA GLU A 89 -21.42 9.00 17.19
C GLU A 89 -21.12 10.13 18.19
N GLY A 90 -21.61 10.00 19.44
CA GLY A 90 -21.37 10.97 20.50
C GLY A 90 -19.91 11.00 20.98
N LEU A 91 -19.23 9.86 21.06
CA LEU A 91 -17.81 9.80 21.42
C LEU A 91 -16.93 10.35 20.30
N GLU A 92 -17.25 10.07 19.04
CA GLU A 92 -16.55 10.66 17.88
C GLU A 92 -16.68 12.19 17.90
N ALA A 93 -17.89 12.71 18.13
CA ALA A 93 -18.12 14.17 18.26
C ALA A 93 -17.44 14.79 19.48
N ALA A 94 -17.42 14.10 20.62
CA ALA A 94 -16.77 14.55 21.85
C ALA A 94 -15.23 14.50 21.75
N LEU A 95 -14.67 13.51 21.06
CA LEU A 95 -13.23 13.42 20.80
C LEU A 95 -12.77 14.48 19.79
N ASP A 96 -13.60 14.83 18.80
CA ASP A 96 -13.33 15.97 17.92
C ASP A 96 -13.43 17.31 18.65
N HIS A 97 -14.31 17.45 19.66
CA HIS A 97 -14.33 18.61 20.56
C HIS A 97 -13.13 18.63 21.54
N ALA A 98 -12.62 17.46 21.93
CA ALA A 98 -11.44 17.35 22.79
C ALA A 98 -10.12 17.66 22.05
N ARG A 99 -10.11 17.62 20.71
CA ARG A 99 -9.02 18.19 19.91
C ARG A 99 -9.11 19.71 20.00
N GLN A 100 -8.20 20.33 20.74
CA GLN A 100 -8.05 21.79 20.74
C GLN A 100 -7.54 22.23 19.37
N TRP A 101 -8.45 22.48 18.43
CA TRP A 101 -8.11 23.04 17.13
C TRP A 101 -7.61 24.47 17.30
N VAL A 102 -6.46 24.77 16.72
CA VAL A 102 -5.94 26.14 16.68
C VAL A 102 -6.64 26.88 15.55
N LYS A 103 -7.41 27.92 15.89
CA LYS A 103 -7.98 28.82 14.88
C LYS A 103 -6.86 29.68 14.32
N ALA A 104 -6.50 29.48 13.05
CA ALA A 104 -5.55 30.35 12.38
C ALA A 104 -6.22 31.69 12.04
N PRO A 105 -5.48 32.82 12.11
CA PRO A 105 -6.01 34.10 11.66
C PRO A 105 -6.22 34.04 10.14
N LEU A 106 -7.44 34.29 9.68
CA LEU A 106 -7.74 34.34 8.25
C LEU A 106 -7.41 35.73 7.68
N ALA A 107 -6.73 35.77 6.55
CA ALA A 107 -6.53 36.98 5.78
C ALA A 107 -7.87 37.45 5.19
N GLY A 108 -8.25 38.70 5.49
CA GLY A 108 -9.37 39.38 4.82
C GLY A 108 -8.97 39.83 3.41
N GLU A 109 -9.15 41.11 3.10
CA GLU A 109 -8.76 41.71 1.81
C GLU A 109 -7.25 42.08 1.72
N GLY A 110 -6.47 41.82 2.77
CA GLY A 110 -5.05 42.15 2.85
C GLY A 110 -4.10 41.17 2.15
N GLU A 111 -2.80 41.49 2.17
CA GLU A 111 -1.72 40.62 1.65
C GLU A 111 -1.63 39.31 2.44
N ARG A 112 -1.25 38.23 1.74
CA ARG A 112 -1.21 36.87 2.29
C ARG A 112 0.22 36.41 2.46
N ALA A 113 0.45 35.45 3.36
CA ALA A 113 1.78 34.89 3.57
C ALA A 113 2.34 34.18 2.33
N ILE A 114 1.51 33.76 1.37
CA ILE A 114 1.99 33.13 0.14
C ILE A 114 2.74 34.09 -0.80
N ASP A 115 2.53 35.40 -0.68
CA ASP A 115 3.11 36.39 -1.60
C ASP A 115 4.61 36.61 -1.33
N ASP A 116 4.99 36.89 -0.07
CA ASP A 116 6.38 37.13 0.35
C ASP A 116 6.81 36.35 1.61
N GLY A 117 5.87 35.73 2.34
CA GLY A 117 6.09 35.10 3.65
C GLY A 117 6.21 33.58 3.63
N PHE A 118 6.37 32.97 2.45
CA PHE A 118 6.37 31.51 2.32
C PHE A 118 7.70 30.91 2.80
N PRO A 119 7.70 29.95 3.76
CA PRO A 119 8.92 29.41 4.34
C PRO A 119 9.56 28.32 3.46
N PHE A 120 10.22 28.74 2.37
CA PHE A 120 10.75 27.84 1.36
C PHE A 120 11.76 26.81 1.90
N GLU A 121 12.68 27.23 2.77
CA GLU A 121 13.77 26.40 3.29
C GLU A 121 13.21 25.23 4.10
N VAL A 122 12.42 25.54 5.12
CA VAL A 122 11.83 24.55 6.03
C VAL A 122 10.91 23.58 5.28
N ILE A 123 10.05 24.10 4.40
CA ILE A 123 9.13 23.25 3.63
C ILE A 123 9.88 22.38 2.62
N SER A 124 10.98 22.87 2.04
CA SER A 124 11.80 22.09 1.11
C SER A 124 12.46 20.89 1.79
N GLU A 125 12.97 21.05 3.01
CA GLU A 125 13.56 19.95 3.77
C GLU A 125 12.50 18.90 4.16
N ILE A 126 11.31 19.34 4.59
CA ILE A 126 10.18 18.46 4.87
C ILE A 126 9.74 17.71 3.61
N ALA A 127 9.61 18.44 2.50
CA ALA A 127 9.24 17.89 1.19
C ALA A 127 10.27 16.86 0.69
N GLU A 128 11.56 17.11 0.88
CA GLU A 128 12.60 16.14 0.54
C GLU A 128 12.43 14.86 1.37
N ALA A 129 12.26 14.99 2.69
CA ALA A 129 12.01 13.85 3.58
C ALA A 129 10.76 13.05 3.16
N GLU A 130 9.65 13.73 2.86
CA GLU A 130 8.42 13.13 2.35
C GLU A 130 8.67 12.33 1.06
N SER A 131 9.47 12.91 0.14
CA SER A 131 9.65 12.39 -1.21
C SER A 131 10.28 10.99 -1.26
N TRP A 132 11.07 10.62 -0.24
CA TRP A 132 11.75 9.33 -0.15
C TRP A 132 10.81 8.16 0.10
N ARG A 133 9.74 8.36 0.90
CA ARG A 133 8.82 7.28 1.33
C ARG A 133 7.38 7.79 1.38
N LYS A 134 6.90 8.35 0.27
CA LYS A 134 5.58 8.96 0.18
C LYS A 134 4.44 8.00 0.57
N GLU A 135 4.58 6.70 0.30
CA GLU A 135 3.61 5.66 0.67
C GLU A 135 3.54 5.37 2.19
N ILE A 136 4.49 5.90 2.96
CA ILE A 136 4.47 5.90 4.42
C ILE A 136 3.93 7.24 4.92
N TYR A 137 4.44 8.35 4.39
CA TYR A 137 4.14 9.68 4.93
C TYR A 137 2.79 10.25 4.49
N ARG A 138 2.30 9.87 3.30
CA ARG A 138 1.00 10.30 2.77
C ARG A 138 0.20 9.11 2.20
N PRO A 139 -0.14 8.08 3.01
CA PRO A 139 -0.72 6.84 2.49
C PRO A 139 -2.01 7.02 1.70
N ILE A 140 -2.85 7.99 2.06
CA ILE A 140 -4.11 8.31 1.37
C ILE A 140 -3.91 8.71 -0.09
N TYR A 141 -2.80 9.35 -0.44
CA TYR A 141 -2.47 9.70 -1.83
C TYR A 141 -1.75 8.57 -2.57
N HIS A 142 -1.47 7.46 -1.89
CA HIS A 142 -0.78 6.28 -2.42
C HIS A 142 -1.67 5.04 -2.53
N VAL A 143 -2.99 5.19 -2.35
CA VAL A 143 -3.95 4.10 -2.58
C VAL A 143 -3.91 3.57 -4.02
N HIS A 144 -3.63 4.44 -4.99
CA HIS A 144 -3.40 4.11 -6.40
C HIS A 144 -2.25 4.95 -6.96
N LYS A 145 -1.53 4.46 -7.98
CA LYS A 145 -0.50 5.26 -8.64
C LYS A 145 -1.13 6.40 -9.44
N TRP A 146 -0.55 7.58 -9.32
CA TRP A 146 -0.87 8.73 -10.16
C TRP A 146 0.40 9.38 -10.69
N TRP A 147 0.31 9.96 -11.88
CA TRP A 147 1.44 10.64 -12.51
C TRP A 147 1.55 12.07 -11.98
N ALA A 148 2.79 12.57 -11.88
CA ALA A 148 3.08 13.94 -11.45
C ALA A 148 2.52 14.33 -10.06
N GLN A 149 2.28 13.35 -9.18
CA GLN A 149 1.80 13.59 -7.82
C GLN A 149 2.72 14.52 -7.04
N ARG A 150 2.16 15.64 -6.59
CA ARG A 150 2.83 16.63 -5.73
C ARG A 150 2.78 16.22 -4.27
N LEU A 151 3.71 16.76 -3.50
CA LEU A 151 3.91 16.41 -2.09
C LEU A 151 2.84 17.08 -1.21
N GLY A 152 2.37 16.35 -0.21
CA GLY A 152 1.36 16.83 0.73
C GLY A 152 1.90 18.00 1.55
N SER A 153 3.16 17.95 2.01
CA SER A 153 3.78 19.04 2.75
C SER A 153 3.74 20.38 1.99
N VAL A 154 4.08 20.37 0.70
CA VAL A 154 4.07 21.59 -0.13
C VAL A 154 2.65 22.15 -0.24
N PHE A 155 1.66 21.30 -0.50
CA PHE A 155 0.27 21.74 -0.66
C PHE A 155 -0.36 22.21 0.66
N ARG A 156 -0.06 21.52 1.77
CA ARG A 156 -0.48 21.95 3.11
C ARG A 156 0.05 23.35 3.42
N ALA A 157 1.35 23.58 3.22
CA ALA A 157 1.96 24.88 3.45
C ALA A 157 1.39 25.96 2.52
N ALA A 158 1.18 25.64 1.23
CA ALA A 158 0.59 26.59 0.28
C ALA A 158 -0.84 27.01 0.65
N ILE A 159 -1.66 26.07 1.12
CA ILE A 159 -3.03 26.37 1.56
C ILE A 159 -3.00 27.25 2.82
N ILE A 160 -2.16 26.92 3.80
CA ILE A 160 -2.00 27.75 5.01
C ILE A 160 -1.56 29.16 4.61
N ALA A 161 -0.48 29.29 3.83
CA ALA A 161 0.07 30.57 3.41
C ALA A 161 -0.93 31.40 2.58
N SER A 162 -1.82 30.76 1.83
CA SER A 162 -2.90 31.42 1.09
C SER A 162 -4.06 31.87 1.99
N ALA A 163 -4.19 31.30 3.18
CA ALA A 163 -5.29 31.58 4.10
C ALA A 163 -4.93 32.61 5.17
N VAL A 164 -3.66 32.73 5.55
CA VAL A 164 -3.22 33.58 6.68
C VAL A 164 -2.60 34.92 6.21
N PRO A 165 -2.66 35.99 7.03
CA PRO A 165 -2.05 37.29 6.72
C PRO A 165 -0.54 37.20 6.47
N LYS A 166 0.01 38.14 5.68
CA LYS A 166 1.43 38.21 5.30
C LYS A 166 2.43 37.97 6.43
N ASP A 167 2.23 38.58 7.59
CA ASP A 167 3.17 38.52 8.71
C ASP A 167 3.06 37.24 9.55
N SER A 168 2.22 36.29 9.12
CA SER A 168 2.00 35.02 9.83
C SER A 168 3.13 34.03 9.61
N LEU A 169 3.56 33.36 10.67
CA LEU A 169 4.57 32.30 10.60
C LEU A 169 3.94 30.97 10.16
N VAL A 170 3.91 30.73 8.85
CA VAL A 170 3.29 29.53 8.24
C VAL A 170 3.83 28.22 8.85
N GLN A 171 5.12 28.15 9.20
CA GLN A 171 5.72 26.96 9.80
C GLN A 171 5.14 26.60 11.17
N GLU A 172 4.68 27.59 11.96
CA GLU A 172 4.09 27.32 13.28
C GLU A 172 2.73 26.61 13.12
N PHE A 173 1.94 27.04 12.13
CA PHE A 173 0.66 26.41 11.82
C PHE A 173 0.79 25.07 11.13
N PHE A 174 1.89 24.84 10.39
CA PHE A 174 2.09 23.62 9.61
C PHE A 174 1.99 22.35 10.46
N LEU A 175 2.62 22.34 11.64
CA LEU A 175 2.67 21.19 12.55
C LEU A 175 1.49 21.13 13.53
N GLN A 176 0.66 22.17 13.58
CA GLN A 176 -0.47 22.24 14.51
C GLN A 176 -1.75 21.67 13.90
N PRO A 177 -2.66 21.12 14.73
CA PRO A 177 -4.02 20.80 14.31
C PRO A 177 -4.81 22.12 14.17
N ILE A 178 -4.59 22.83 13.07
CA ILE A 178 -5.30 24.08 12.78
C ILE A 178 -6.62 23.82 12.04
N SER A 179 -7.59 24.71 12.22
CA SER A 179 -8.81 24.75 11.41
C SER A 179 -8.90 26.07 10.63
N LEU A 180 -9.02 25.94 9.31
CA LEU A 180 -9.28 26.99 8.33
C LEU A 180 -10.75 26.94 7.90
N GLU A 181 -11.65 26.85 8.88
CA GLU A 181 -13.09 26.90 8.67
C GLU A 181 -13.45 28.12 7.80
N TRP A 182 -14.45 27.98 6.93
CA TRP A 182 -14.90 29.00 5.96
C TRP A 182 -14.00 29.23 4.74
N VAL A 183 -12.77 28.69 4.73
CA VAL A 183 -11.94 28.70 3.52
C VAL A 183 -12.45 27.63 2.56
N THR A 184 -12.70 28.03 1.30
CA THR A 184 -13.03 27.09 0.22
C THR A 184 -11.85 26.94 -0.72
N VAL A 185 -11.39 25.70 -0.92
CA VAL A 185 -10.33 25.36 -1.86
C VAL A 185 -10.94 24.60 -3.03
N PHE A 186 -10.79 25.14 -4.24
CA PHE A 186 -11.24 24.50 -5.47
C PHE A 186 -10.05 24.09 -6.34
N ASP A 187 -9.95 22.79 -6.63
CA ASP A 187 -8.96 22.22 -7.55
C ASP A 187 -9.66 21.66 -8.81
N PRO A 188 -9.59 22.36 -9.96
CA PRO A 188 -10.21 21.92 -11.21
C PRO A 188 -9.46 20.78 -11.92
N PHE A 189 -8.27 20.39 -11.43
CA PHE A 189 -7.42 19.35 -12.00
C PHE A 189 -6.82 18.46 -10.89
N MET A 190 -7.67 17.99 -9.99
CA MET A 190 -7.24 17.43 -8.69
C MET A 190 -6.31 16.21 -8.79
N GLY A 191 -6.34 15.46 -9.88
CA GLY A 191 -5.52 14.26 -10.04
C GLY A 191 -5.71 13.25 -8.90
N SER A 192 -4.63 12.90 -8.19
CA SER A 192 -4.69 12.02 -7.01
C SER A 192 -5.28 12.67 -5.76
N GLY A 193 -5.62 13.95 -5.80
CA GLY A 193 -6.31 14.67 -4.73
C GLY A 193 -5.41 15.18 -3.61
N THR A 194 -4.13 15.44 -3.86
CA THR A 194 -3.22 16.01 -2.84
C THR A 194 -3.79 17.32 -2.30
N THR A 195 -4.17 18.27 -3.17
CA THR A 195 -4.79 19.55 -2.78
C THR A 195 -6.06 19.34 -1.95
N VAL A 196 -6.94 18.46 -2.44
CA VAL A 196 -8.25 18.19 -1.82
C VAL A 196 -8.08 17.58 -0.43
N GLY A 197 -7.15 16.63 -0.28
CA GLY A 197 -6.89 15.97 1.00
C GLY A 197 -6.22 16.90 2.01
N GLU A 198 -5.24 17.71 1.59
CA GLU A 198 -4.59 18.66 2.50
C GLU A 198 -5.55 19.79 2.92
N ALA A 199 -6.38 20.29 2.01
CA ALA A 199 -7.43 21.24 2.34
C ALA A 199 -8.44 20.65 3.33
N HIS A 200 -8.88 19.41 3.11
CA HIS A 200 -9.80 18.73 4.02
C HIS A 200 -9.20 18.53 5.43
N LYS A 201 -7.92 18.14 5.52
CA LYS A 201 -7.19 18.01 6.79
C LYS A 201 -7.04 19.33 7.54
N LEU A 202 -7.08 20.46 6.85
CA LEU A 202 -7.03 21.80 7.42
C LEU A 202 -8.41 22.35 7.78
N GLY A 203 -9.49 21.58 7.65
CA GLY A 203 -10.85 22.05 7.96
C GLY A 203 -11.48 22.93 6.87
N CYS A 204 -10.84 23.07 5.71
CA CYS A 204 -11.40 23.79 4.57
C CYS A 204 -12.59 23.04 3.96
N THR A 205 -13.47 23.77 3.28
CA THR A 205 -14.36 23.18 2.27
C THR A 205 -13.55 22.87 1.02
N ALA A 206 -13.31 21.58 0.73
CA ALA A 206 -12.50 21.15 -0.40
C ALA A 206 -13.36 20.64 -1.56
N ILE A 207 -13.21 21.24 -2.74
CA ILE A 207 -13.91 20.87 -3.97
C ILE A 207 -12.89 20.44 -5.01
N GLY A 208 -12.96 19.18 -5.44
CA GLY A 208 -12.09 18.64 -6.50
C GLY A 208 -12.86 18.24 -7.73
N ARG A 209 -12.33 18.55 -8.92
CA ARG A 209 -12.83 18.04 -10.20
C ARG A 209 -11.69 17.44 -11.02
N ASP A 210 -12.01 16.39 -11.76
CA ASP A 210 -11.12 15.80 -12.76
C ASP A 210 -11.95 15.11 -13.83
N ILE A 211 -11.52 15.19 -15.08
CA ILE A 211 -12.16 14.49 -16.20
C ILE A 211 -11.83 12.99 -16.18
N ASN A 212 -10.70 12.60 -15.57
CA ASN A 212 -10.27 11.22 -15.52
C ASN A 212 -11.04 10.45 -14.43
N PRO A 213 -11.82 9.41 -14.79
CA PRO A 213 -12.59 8.64 -13.81
C PRO A 213 -11.71 7.89 -12.79
N VAL A 214 -10.43 7.62 -13.11
CA VAL A 214 -9.48 7.01 -12.17
C VAL A 214 -9.07 8.00 -11.08
N ALA A 215 -8.85 9.27 -11.43
CA ALA A 215 -8.61 10.34 -10.45
C ALA A 215 -9.79 10.45 -9.49
N TYR A 216 -10.99 10.60 -10.04
CA TYR A 216 -12.23 10.65 -9.26
C TYR A 216 -12.36 9.46 -8.29
N ARG A 217 -12.21 8.23 -8.79
CA ARG A 217 -12.31 7.03 -7.93
C ARG A 217 -11.21 6.98 -6.87
N THR A 218 -9.99 7.39 -7.21
CA THR A 218 -8.86 7.43 -6.26
C THR A 218 -9.16 8.37 -5.10
N VAL A 219 -9.59 9.60 -5.39
CA VAL A 219 -9.92 10.60 -4.36
C VAL A 219 -11.13 10.16 -3.53
N ARG A 220 -12.17 9.61 -4.18
CA ARG A 220 -13.35 9.06 -3.49
C ARG A 220 -13.01 7.92 -2.55
N THR A 221 -12.09 7.02 -2.92
CA THR A 221 -11.62 5.95 -2.02
C THR A 221 -10.74 6.49 -0.90
N ALA A 222 -9.88 7.48 -1.19
CA ALA A 222 -8.95 8.05 -0.22
C ALA A 222 -9.65 8.87 0.88
N LEU A 223 -10.66 9.66 0.52
CA LEU A 223 -11.30 10.64 1.41
C LEU A 223 -12.78 10.32 1.71
N GLY A 224 -13.42 9.45 0.92
CA GLY A 224 -14.83 9.12 1.10
C GLY A 224 -15.09 8.09 2.23
N PRO A 225 -16.37 7.73 2.44
CA PRO A 225 -16.74 6.71 3.43
C PRO A 225 -16.08 5.38 3.10
N LEU A 226 -15.38 4.79 4.07
CA LEU A 226 -14.75 3.48 3.93
C LEU A 226 -14.58 2.89 5.34
N ASP A 227 -15.41 1.89 5.64
CA ASP A 227 -15.44 1.21 6.94
C ASP A 227 -14.39 0.09 6.99
N ARG A 228 -13.54 0.13 8.02
CA ARG A 228 -12.45 -0.84 8.22
C ARG A 228 -12.96 -2.28 8.32
N ARG A 229 -14.05 -2.50 9.05
CA ARG A 229 -14.57 -3.85 9.35
C ARG A 229 -15.20 -4.47 8.11
N ASP A 230 -16.00 -3.70 7.38
CA ASP A 230 -16.60 -4.13 6.12
C ASP A 230 -15.54 -4.42 5.06
N LEU A 231 -14.53 -3.55 4.92
CA LEU A 231 -13.42 -3.79 4.00
C LEU A 231 -12.67 -5.09 4.34
N ALA A 232 -12.35 -5.31 5.61
CA ALA A 232 -11.72 -6.55 6.08
C ALA A 232 -12.57 -7.78 5.79
N ARG A 233 -13.86 -7.72 6.13
CA ARG A 233 -14.83 -8.80 5.86
C ARG A 233 -14.91 -9.13 4.36
N GLN A 234 -14.97 -8.14 3.49
CA GLN A 234 -15.00 -8.36 2.04
C GLN A 234 -13.68 -8.91 1.50
N PHE A 235 -12.54 -8.45 2.03
CA PHE A 235 -11.24 -9.04 1.73
C PHE A 235 -11.13 -10.50 2.19
N ASP A 236 -11.70 -10.85 3.34
CA ASP A 236 -11.73 -12.22 3.86
C ASP A 236 -12.57 -13.14 2.97
N VAL A 237 -13.71 -12.66 2.45
CA VAL A 237 -14.50 -13.38 1.44
C VAL A 237 -13.64 -13.70 0.21
N LEU A 238 -12.87 -12.74 -0.31
CA LEU A 238 -11.93 -13.00 -1.42
C LEU A 238 -10.83 -13.98 -1.01
N SER A 239 -10.32 -13.85 0.21
CA SER A 239 -9.28 -14.74 0.75
C SER A 239 -9.74 -16.19 0.83
N GLN A 240 -11.02 -16.43 1.12
CA GLN A 240 -11.59 -17.77 1.19
C GLN A 240 -12.02 -18.32 -0.18
N THR A 241 -12.53 -17.46 -1.07
CA THR A 241 -13.18 -17.92 -2.32
C THR A 241 -12.34 -17.76 -3.59
N VAL A 242 -11.38 -16.82 -3.60
CA VAL A 242 -10.56 -16.46 -4.76
C VAL A 242 -9.11 -16.88 -4.55
N ALA A 243 -8.54 -16.60 -3.37
CA ALA A 243 -7.14 -16.90 -3.11
C ALA A 243 -6.74 -18.37 -3.39
N PRO A 244 -7.52 -19.39 -2.97
CA PRO A 244 -7.14 -20.78 -3.25
C PRO A 244 -7.06 -21.08 -4.76
N LYS A 245 -7.92 -20.46 -5.57
CA LYS A 245 -7.92 -20.61 -7.03
C LYS A 245 -6.69 -19.97 -7.65
N LEU A 246 -6.31 -18.79 -7.15
CA LEU A 246 -5.12 -18.08 -7.63
C LEU A 246 -3.83 -18.79 -7.21
N ARG A 247 -3.75 -19.27 -5.97
CA ARG A 247 -2.56 -19.99 -5.46
C ARG A 247 -2.26 -21.25 -6.26
N ARG A 248 -3.29 -21.99 -6.67
CA ARG A 248 -3.16 -23.18 -7.55
C ARG A 248 -2.47 -22.89 -8.89
N LEU A 249 -2.49 -21.64 -9.37
CA LEU A 249 -1.77 -21.26 -10.60
C LEU A 249 -0.26 -21.11 -10.38
N TYR A 250 0.20 -21.13 -9.13
CA TYR A 250 1.58 -20.91 -8.69
C TYR A 250 2.06 -22.01 -7.72
N GLU A 251 1.53 -23.23 -7.84
CA GLU A 251 1.99 -24.39 -7.06
C GLU A 251 3.18 -25.05 -7.76
N SER A 252 4.14 -25.54 -6.96
CA SER A 252 5.34 -26.24 -7.41
C SER A 252 5.84 -27.17 -6.30
N VAL A 253 6.90 -27.93 -6.57
CA VAL A 253 7.72 -28.60 -5.55
C VAL A 253 9.06 -27.89 -5.34
N ASP A 254 9.58 -27.96 -4.12
CA ASP A 254 10.95 -27.52 -3.78
C ASP A 254 12.00 -28.58 -4.19
N SER A 255 13.30 -28.31 -4.02
CA SER A 255 14.32 -29.31 -4.38
C SER A 255 14.29 -30.61 -3.56
N ARG A 256 13.48 -30.68 -2.49
CA ARG A 256 13.25 -31.89 -1.69
C ARG A 256 11.96 -32.62 -2.09
N GLY A 257 11.31 -32.18 -3.17
CA GLY A 257 10.04 -32.74 -3.64
C GLY A 257 8.82 -32.34 -2.82
N ARG A 258 8.95 -31.35 -1.91
CA ARG A 258 7.83 -30.93 -1.05
C ARG A 258 7.01 -29.84 -1.72
N PRO A 259 5.67 -29.84 -1.59
CA PRO A 259 4.83 -28.77 -2.12
C PRO A 259 5.25 -27.38 -1.61
N CYS A 260 5.24 -26.39 -2.50
CA CYS A 260 5.59 -25.00 -2.20
C CYS A 260 4.86 -24.03 -3.14
N GLU A 261 4.88 -22.75 -2.78
CA GLU A 261 4.36 -21.68 -3.63
C GLU A 261 5.49 -21.00 -4.42
N VAL A 262 5.24 -20.77 -5.70
CA VAL A 262 6.11 -19.94 -6.55
C VAL A 262 5.85 -18.47 -6.24
N LEU A 263 6.91 -17.74 -5.91
CA LEU A 263 6.87 -16.29 -5.76
C LEU A 263 6.93 -15.60 -7.12
N TYR A 264 7.89 -16.03 -7.94
CA TYR A 264 8.15 -15.45 -9.25
C TYR A 264 8.54 -16.55 -10.26
N TYR A 265 7.91 -16.51 -11.44
CA TYR A 265 8.42 -17.19 -12.62
C TYR A 265 9.26 -16.20 -13.44
N PHE A 266 10.42 -16.64 -13.89
CA PHE A 266 11.32 -15.86 -14.73
C PHE A 266 11.14 -16.26 -16.19
N TRP A 267 11.03 -15.26 -17.04
CA TRP A 267 10.77 -15.41 -18.46
C TRP A 267 11.81 -14.68 -19.28
N VAL A 268 12.07 -15.16 -20.49
CA VAL A 268 12.90 -14.47 -21.49
C VAL A 268 12.11 -14.30 -22.77
N LYS A 269 12.28 -13.17 -23.45
CA LYS A 269 11.72 -12.96 -24.79
C LYS A 269 12.47 -13.78 -25.82
N VAL A 270 11.74 -14.26 -26.82
CA VAL A 270 12.24 -15.12 -27.90
C VAL A 270 11.85 -14.50 -29.24
N LEU A 271 12.83 -14.45 -30.15
CA LEU A 271 12.62 -14.09 -31.56
C LEU A 271 13.23 -15.18 -32.45
N ASP A 272 12.62 -15.39 -33.60
CA ASP A 272 13.20 -16.25 -34.62
C ASP A 272 14.32 -15.51 -35.36
N CYS A 273 15.44 -16.18 -35.57
CA CYS A 273 16.53 -15.63 -36.37
C CYS A 273 16.02 -15.34 -37.80
N PRO A 274 16.20 -14.11 -38.34
CA PRO A 274 15.72 -13.80 -39.68
C PRO A 274 16.40 -14.64 -40.77
N LYS A 275 17.62 -15.13 -40.52
CA LYS A 275 18.42 -15.95 -41.45
C LYS A 275 18.06 -17.44 -41.40
N CYS A 276 18.17 -18.10 -40.24
CA CYS A 276 18.01 -19.55 -40.12
C CYS A 276 16.72 -20.00 -39.42
N LYS A 277 15.86 -19.07 -38.98
CA LYS A 277 14.60 -19.31 -38.25
C LYS A 277 14.73 -20.01 -36.89
N ALA A 278 15.94 -20.32 -36.43
CA ALA A 278 16.15 -20.83 -35.08
C ALA A 278 15.67 -19.82 -34.02
N LYS A 279 15.04 -20.32 -32.96
CA LYS A 279 14.59 -19.51 -31.82
C LYS A 279 15.80 -18.97 -31.06
N VAL A 280 15.79 -17.67 -30.77
CA VAL A 280 16.86 -16.98 -30.04
C VAL A 280 16.30 -16.38 -28.76
N ASP A 281 16.70 -16.92 -27.62
CA ASP A 281 16.43 -16.31 -26.33
C ASP A 281 17.24 -15.03 -26.16
N LEU A 282 16.54 -13.94 -25.84
CA LEU A 282 17.13 -12.60 -25.78
C LEU A 282 17.81 -12.31 -24.44
N PHE A 283 18.56 -13.26 -23.89
CA PHE A 283 19.34 -13.06 -22.67
C PHE A 283 20.45 -12.02 -22.93
N PRO A 284 20.53 -10.94 -22.14
CA PRO A 284 21.71 -10.08 -22.14
C PRO A 284 22.90 -10.70 -21.41
N ARG A 285 22.62 -11.63 -20.49
CA ARG A 285 23.56 -12.38 -19.65
C ARG A 285 22.79 -13.56 -19.05
N TYR A 286 23.51 -14.58 -18.60
CA TYR A 286 22.94 -15.76 -17.93
C TYR A 286 22.72 -15.57 -16.43
N ILE A 287 23.42 -14.60 -15.81
CA ILE A 287 23.12 -14.17 -14.42
C ILE A 287 21.78 -13.44 -14.37
N PHE A 288 20.80 -14.06 -13.71
CA PHE A 288 19.44 -13.51 -13.64
C PHE A 288 19.03 -13.02 -12.25
N THR A 289 19.76 -13.38 -11.19
CA THR A 289 19.49 -12.89 -9.83
C THR A 289 20.46 -11.79 -9.42
N ARG A 290 20.01 -10.97 -8.47
CA ARG A 290 20.76 -9.86 -7.86
C ARG A 290 20.26 -9.65 -6.43
N HIS A 291 21.09 -9.06 -5.59
CA HIS A 291 20.67 -8.54 -4.29
C HIS A 291 20.55 -7.01 -4.37
N ALA A 292 19.53 -6.43 -3.73
CA ALA A 292 19.26 -4.99 -3.78
C ALA A 292 20.34 -4.19 -3.05
N ASP A 293 20.83 -4.74 -1.94
CA ASP A 293 22.04 -4.27 -1.28
C ASP A 293 23.27 -4.79 -2.02
N ARG A 294 24.04 -3.88 -2.61
CA ARG A 294 25.24 -4.19 -3.40
C ARG A 294 26.48 -4.45 -2.54
N THR A 295 26.42 -4.16 -1.24
CA THR A 295 27.51 -4.39 -0.28
C THR A 295 27.57 -5.83 0.21
N LYS A 296 26.43 -6.53 0.20
CA LYS A 296 26.37 -7.95 0.53
C LYS A 296 27.00 -8.79 -0.57
N ASP A 297 28.00 -9.56 -0.20
CA ASP A 297 28.61 -10.56 -1.08
C ASP A 297 27.86 -11.89 -0.96
N VAL A 298 26.75 -11.97 -1.69
CA VAL A 298 25.91 -13.18 -1.75
C VAL A 298 26.03 -13.83 -3.14
N PRO A 299 25.94 -15.17 -3.22
CA PRO A 299 25.92 -15.86 -4.50
C PRO A 299 24.84 -15.33 -5.44
N VAL A 300 25.14 -15.36 -6.74
CA VAL A 300 24.17 -15.08 -7.80
C VAL A 300 23.84 -16.38 -8.52
N PHE A 301 22.63 -16.47 -9.08
CA PHE A 301 22.19 -17.65 -9.81
C PHE A 301 22.26 -17.39 -11.32
N VAL A 302 22.69 -18.44 -12.01
CA VAL A 302 22.84 -18.47 -13.47
C VAL A 302 21.95 -19.53 -14.07
N LEU A 303 21.59 -19.32 -15.34
CA LEU A 303 20.97 -20.33 -16.19
C LEU A 303 22.04 -20.94 -17.10
N CYS A 304 22.15 -22.27 -17.13
CA CYS A 304 23.01 -22.96 -18.08
C CYS A 304 22.49 -22.79 -19.52
N PRO A 305 23.31 -22.29 -20.46
CA PRO A 305 22.92 -22.16 -21.86
C PRO A 305 22.74 -23.49 -22.62
N GLY A 306 23.25 -24.61 -22.09
CA GLY A 306 23.21 -25.91 -22.74
C GLY A 306 22.02 -26.77 -22.31
N CYS A 307 21.76 -26.87 -20.99
CA CYS A 307 20.75 -27.78 -20.44
C CYS A 307 19.65 -27.11 -19.60
N ASP A 308 19.60 -25.77 -19.58
CA ASP A 308 18.65 -24.96 -18.80
C ASP A 308 18.68 -25.19 -17.27
N ASP A 309 19.77 -25.78 -16.75
CA ASP A 309 19.93 -25.94 -15.31
C ASP A 309 20.18 -24.60 -14.59
N VAL A 310 19.79 -24.53 -13.32
CA VAL A 310 19.89 -23.30 -12.51
C VAL A 310 20.72 -23.59 -11.26
N PHE A 311 21.83 -22.87 -11.11
CA PHE A 311 22.78 -23.10 -10.01
C PHE A 311 23.44 -21.78 -9.56
N PRO A 312 23.93 -21.71 -8.30
CA PRO A 312 24.62 -20.54 -7.79
C PRO A 312 26.08 -20.50 -8.24
N ILE A 313 26.62 -19.29 -8.40
CA ILE A 313 28.03 -18.99 -8.61
C ILE A 313 28.45 -17.81 -7.72
N GLY A 314 29.75 -17.58 -7.59
CA GLY A 314 30.29 -16.37 -6.97
C GLY A 314 29.89 -15.11 -7.74
N ARG A 315 29.63 -14.02 -7.01
CA ARG A 315 29.15 -12.76 -7.60
C ARG A 315 30.11 -12.17 -8.64
N HIS A 316 31.40 -12.39 -8.45
CA HIS A 316 32.49 -11.82 -9.25
C HIS A 316 33.02 -12.80 -10.31
N ASP A 317 32.45 -14.00 -10.38
CA ASP A 317 32.92 -15.04 -11.30
C ASP A 317 32.73 -14.62 -12.77
N THR A 318 33.74 -14.97 -13.56
CA THR A 318 33.82 -14.60 -14.99
C THR A 318 33.63 -15.78 -15.93
N SER A 319 33.66 -17.00 -15.38
CA SER A 319 33.36 -18.27 -16.02
C SER A 319 32.50 -19.09 -15.07
N ALA A 320 31.68 -19.98 -15.62
CA ALA A 320 30.89 -20.95 -14.87
C ALA A 320 30.90 -22.28 -15.61
N GLU A 321 31.19 -23.36 -14.89
CA GLU A 321 31.01 -24.73 -15.37
C GLU A 321 29.63 -25.22 -14.89
N CYS A 322 28.82 -25.75 -15.79
CA CYS A 322 27.52 -26.31 -15.40
C CYS A 322 27.70 -27.65 -14.66
N PRO A 323 27.17 -27.80 -13.43
CA PRO A 323 27.32 -29.04 -12.67
C PRO A 323 26.57 -30.25 -13.27
N ASN A 324 25.63 -30.01 -14.19
CA ASN A 324 24.81 -31.05 -14.81
C ASN A 324 25.32 -31.50 -16.20
N CYS A 325 25.80 -30.57 -17.03
CA CYS A 325 26.23 -30.88 -18.40
C CYS A 325 27.69 -30.53 -18.70
N HIS A 326 28.44 -30.04 -17.70
CA HIS A 326 29.87 -29.68 -17.78
C HIS A 326 30.23 -28.64 -18.84
N LEU A 327 29.23 -27.89 -19.34
CA LEU A 327 29.48 -26.79 -20.26
C LEU A 327 30.12 -25.62 -19.52
N ASP A 328 31.29 -25.19 -19.98
CA ASP A 328 31.94 -23.93 -19.59
C ASP A 328 31.42 -22.75 -20.41
N PHE A 329 31.07 -21.64 -19.74
CA PHE A 329 30.59 -20.43 -20.39
C PHE A 329 30.84 -19.17 -19.55
N ASP A 330 30.90 -18.00 -20.19
CA ASP A 330 30.89 -16.71 -19.48
C ASP A 330 29.44 -16.34 -19.09
N PRO A 331 29.07 -16.37 -17.80
CA PRO A 331 27.71 -16.13 -17.36
C PRO A 331 27.25 -14.67 -17.55
N ARG A 332 28.18 -13.76 -17.87
CA ARG A 332 27.91 -12.33 -18.08
C ARG A 332 27.60 -12.01 -19.54
N GLN A 333 27.75 -12.98 -20.44
CA GLN A 333 27.52 -12.80 -21.89
C GLN A 333 26.34 -13.63 -22.35
N GLY A 334 25.31 -12.96 -22.88
CA GLY A 334 24.17 -13.60 -23.54
C GLY A 334 24.02 -13.16 -24.99
N PRO A 335 23.10 -13.79 -25.76
CA PRO A 335 22.90 -13.49 -27.17
C PRO A 335 22.50 -12.04 -27.49
N ALA A 336 21.84 -11.33 -26.56
CA ALA A 336 21.25 -10.01 -26.83
C ALA A 336 22.06 -8.83 -26.23
N LYS A 337 22.55 -7.93 -27.06
CA LYS A 337 23.31 -6.74 -26.64
C LYS A 337 22.67 -5.47 -27.21
N ARG A 338 22.38 -4.50 -26.33
CA ARG A 338 21.76 -3.20 -26.70
C ARG A 338 20.53 -3.34 -27.58
N THR A 339 20.61 -3.21 -28.90
CA THR A 339 19.46 -3.27 -29.83
C THR A 339 19.54 -4.45 -30.79
N THR A 340 20.54 -5.33 -30.64
CA THR A 340 20.79 -6.48 -31.50
C THR A 340 20.86 -7.79 -30.71
N ALA A 341 20.77 -8.90 -31.41
CA ALA A 341 21.10 -10.23 -30.89
C ALA A 341 21.86 -11.06 -31.94
N VAL A 342 22.69 -11.99 -31.46
CA VAL A 342 23.44 -12.94 -32.28
C VAL A 342 22.82 -14.31 -32.16
N CYS A 343 22.44 -14.91 -33.29
CA CYS A 343 21.92 -16.27 -33.33
C CYS A 343 23.03 -17.29 -33.04
N ARG A 344 22.83 -18.20 -32.09
CA ARG A 344 23.82 -19.23 -31.75
C ARG A 344 23.95 -20.34 -32.79
N SER A 345 22.91 -20.56 -33.60
CA SER A 345 22.89 -21.62 -34.60
C SER A 345 23.61 -21.24 -35.90
N CYS A 346 23.65 -19.95 -36.26
CA CYS A 346 24.24 -19.49 -37.54
C CYS A 346 25.09 -18.23 -37.43
N SER A 347 25.34 -17.75 -36.22
CA SER A 347 26.14 -16.55 -35.89
C SER A 347 25.65 -15.24 -36.52
N HIS A 348 24.45 -15.22 -37.12
CA HIS A 348 23.89 -14.01 -37.71
C HIS A 348 23.46 -13.01 -36.63
N GLU A 349 23.97 -11.78 -36.73
CA GLU A 349 23.52 -10.65 -35.92
C GLU A 349 22.31 -9.96 -36.57
N PHE A 350 21.28 -9.67 -35.77
CA PHE A 350 20.06 -9.01 -36.24
C PHE A 350 19.52 -7.98 -35.24
N LYS A 351 18.74 -7.01 -35.76
CA LYS A 351 18.12 -5.93 -34.95
C LYS A 351 16.80 -6.39 -34.33
N LEU A 352 16.67 -6.26 -33.01
CA LEU A 352 15.52 -6.78 -32.25
C LEU A 352 14.18 -6.18 -32.67
N ALA A 353 14.08 -4.85 -32.71
CA ALA A 353 12.83 -4.16 -33.04
C ALA A 353 12.42 -4.38 -34.51
N ALA A 354 13.40 -4.41 -35.42
CA ALA A 354 13.11 -4.68 -36.83
C ALA A 354 12.58 -6.10 -37.04
N THR A 355 13.21 -7.10 -36.40
CA THR A 355 12.76 -8.50 -36.45
C THR A 355 11.39 -8.68 -35.79
N ALA A 356 11.15 -8.08 -34.62
CA ALA A 356 9.85 -8.15 -33.95
C ALA A 356 8.74 -7.51 -34.80
N ARG A 357 9.00 -6.33 -35.39
CA ARG A 357 8.05 -5.67 -36.29
C ARG A 357 7.76 -6.51 -37.54
N ALA A 358 8.79 -7.11 -38.14
CA ALA A 358 8.64 -7.96 -39.32
C ALA A 358 7.83 -9.24 -39.03
N ALA A 359 7.86 -9.74 -37.79
CA ALA A 359 7.03 -10.87 -37.37
C ALA A 359 5.53 -10.52 -37.28
N GLY A 360 5.18 -9.24 -37.14
CA GLY A 360 3.78 -8.78 -37.05
C GLY A 360 3.07 -9.15 -35.74
N HIS A 361 3.79 -9.67 -34.74
CA HIS A 361 3.26 -10.00 -33.42
C HIS A 361 4.32 -9.76 -32.33
N PRO A 362 3.92 -9.69 -31.04
CA PRO A 362 4.87 -9.55 -29.95
C PRO A 362 5.86 -10.73 -29.88
N PRO A 363 7.10 -10.52 -29.40
CA PRO A 363 8.03 -11.61 -29.13
C PRO A 363 7.39 -12.67 -28.23
N ALA A 364 7.64 -13.94 -28.53
CA ALA A 364 7.25 -15.03 -27.67
C ALA A 364 8.01 -14.98 -26.33
N HIS A 365 7.55 -15.72 -25.33
CA HIS A 365 8.20 -15.82 -24.03
C HIS A 365 8.52 -17.28 -23.71
N ARG A 366 9.69 -17.53 -23.13
CA ARG A 366 10.10 -18.83 -22.58
C ARG A 366 10.33 -18.70 -21.09
N MET A 367 9.67 -19.57 -20.30
CA MET A 367 9.90 -19.68 -18.87
C MET A 367 11.22 -20.43 -18.65
N TYR A 368 12.13 -19.90 -17.84
CA TYR A 368 13.48 -20.48 -17.70
C TYR A 368 13.91 -20.73 -16.25
N ALA A 369 13.31 -20.06 -15.26
CA ALA A 369 13.58 -20.31 -13.84
C ALA A 369 12.38 -19.93 -12.98
N LYS A 370 12.36 -20.37 -11.72
CA LYS A 370 11.39 -19.97 -10.70
C LYS A 370 12.07 -19.65 -9.37
N LEU A 371 11.48 -18.72 -8.61
CA LEU A 371 11.80 -18.48 -7.20
C LEU A 371 10.65 -18.99 -6.37
N VAL A 372 10.89 -20.00 -5.54
CA VAL A 372 9.88 -20.61 -4.66
C VAL A 372 10.07 -20.17 -3.22
N LEU A 373 8.99 -20.19 -2.44
CA LEU A 373 9.00 -20.02 -0.99
C LEU A 373 8.79 -21.39 -0.34
N ARG A 374 9.82 -21.90 0.33
CA ARG A 374 9.74 -23.14 1.09
C ARG A 374 8.87 -22.96 2.32
N GLU A 375 8.39 -24.08 2.86
CA GLU A 375 7.58 -24.14 4.08
C GLU A 375 8.22 -23.44 5.28
N ASN A 376 9.55 -23.54 5.43
CA ASN A 376 10.32 -22.86 6.48
C ASN A 376 10.53 -21.36 6.24
N GLY A 377 9.90 -20.78 5.21
CA GLY A 377 10.00 -19.37 4.86
C GLY A 377 11.27 -18.98 4.09
N THR A 378 12.16 -19.93 3.76
CA THR A 378 13.34 -19.65 2.93
C THR A 378 13.00 -19.63 1.45
N LYS A 379 13.75 -18.85 0.68
CA LYS A 379 13.59 -18.75 -0.77
C LYS A 379 14.59 -19.65 -1.48
N GLU A 380 14.17 -20.21 -2.62
CA GLU A 380 15.02 -21.06 -3.44
C GLU A 380 14.80 -20.78 -4.93
N TYR A 381 15.88 -20.63 -5.68
CA TYR A 381 15.84 -20.56 -7.13
C TYR A 381 15.96 -21.96 -7.72
N LEU A 382 15.06 -22.30 -8.63
CA LEU A 382 14.99 -23.61 -9.25
C LEU A 382 14.83 -23.47 -10.77
N ARG A 383 15.25 -24.51 -11.49
CA ARG A 383 14.89 -24.70 -12.90
C ARG A 383 13.37 -24.93 -13.05
N ILE A 384 12.88 -24.70 -14.26
CA ILE A 384 11.50 -25.04 -14.63
C ILE A 384 11.39 -26.55 -14.86
N THR A 385 10.30 -27.14 -14.35
CA THR A 385 9.94 -28.55 -14.54
C THR A 385 8.85 -28.71 -15.59
N GLU A 386 8.63 -29.94 -16.05
CA GLU A 386 7.52 -30.26 -16.96
C GLU A 386 6.15 -29.95 -16.31
N ASP A 387 6.01 -30.16 -15.00
CA ASP A 387 4.80 -29.82 -14.25
C ASP A 387 4.51 -28.31 -14.25
N ASP A 388 5.53 -27.45 -14.16
CA ASP A 388 5.34 -25.99 -14.26
C ASP A 388 4.80 -25.59 -15.64
N LEU A 389 5.34 -26.21 -16.71
CA LEU A 389 4.92 -25.97 -18.08
C LEU A 389 3.50 -26.49 -18.31
N ALA A 390 3.17 -27.68 -17.80
CA ALA A 390 1.83 -28.24 -17.84
C ALA A 390 0.82 -27.40 -17.06
N LEU A 391 1.22 -26.82 -15.91
CA LEU A 391 0.39 -25.90 -15.15
C LEU A 391 0.09 -24.61 -15.95
N PHE A 392 1.11 -24.04 -16.61
CA PHE A 392 0.92 -22.87 -17.48
C PHE A 392 -0.01 -23.19 -18.67
N GLU A 393 0.17 -24.33 -19.33
CA GLU A 393 -0.66 -24.74 -20.46
C GLU A 393 -2.12 -24.98 -20.04
N ARG A 394 -2.36 -25.59 -18.86
CA ARG A 394 -3.71 -25.69 -18.28
C ARG A 394 -4.33 -24.32 -18.03
N ALA A 395 -3.58 -23.35 -17.54
CA ALA A 395 -4.07 -21.99 -17.34
C ALA A 395 -4.46 -21.32 -18.68
N LYS A 396 -3.67 -21.54 -19.74
CA LYS A 396 -3.98 -21.07 -21.09
C LYS A 396 -5.28 -21.68 -21.64
N GLN A 397 -5.45 -23.00 -21.50
CA GLN A 397 -6.67 -23.69 -21.91
C GLN A 397 -7.90 -23.20 -21.13
N GLN A 398 -7.76 -22.98 -19.82
CA GLN A 398 -8.82 -22.43 -18.98
C GLN A 398 -9.22 -21.01 -19.40
N LEU A 399 -8.25 -20.14 -19.69
CA LEU A 399 -8.53 -18.79 -20.20
C LEU A 399 -9.28 -18.85 -21.53
N ALA A 400 -8.84 -19.70 -22.46
CA ALA A 400 -9.46 -19.87 -23.76
C ALA A 400 -10.91 -20.35 -23.63
N LYS A 401 -11.16 -21.33 -22.75
CA LYS A 401 -12.51 -21.83 -22.45
C LYS A 401 -13.40 -20.77 -21.81
N LEU A 402 -12.85 -19.95 -20.91
CA LEU A 402 -13.59 -18.89 -20.23
C LEU A 402 -13.94 -17.73 -21.16
N ASN A 403 -13.08 -17.46 -22.17
CA ASN A 403 -13.16 -16.34 -23.10
C ASN A 403 -13.62 -15.01 -22.46
N PRO A 404 -12.91 -14.53 -21.41
CA PRO A 404 -13.37 -13.37 -20.66
C PRO A 404 -13.18 -12.05 -21.43
N PRO A 405 -13.90 -10.98 -21.04
CA PRO A 405 -13.68 -9.65 -21.58
C PRO A 405 -12.32 -9.12 -21.09
N ILE A 406 -11.29 -9.29 -21.91
CA ILE A 406 -9.93 -8.75 -21.72
C ILE A 406 -9.72 -7.52 -22.61
N PRO A 407 -8.76 -6.63 -22.30
CA PRO A 407 -8.60 -5.37 -23.03
C PRO A 407 -7.99 -5.61 -24.43
N ARG A 408 -8.86 -5.95 -25.38
CA ARG A 408 -8.56 -6.12 -26.82
C ARG A 408 -8.54 -4.81 -27.60
N ALA A 409 -8.74 -3.69 -26.92
CA ALA A 409 -8.64 -2.37 -27.53
C ALA A 409 -7.23 -2.15 -28.13
N GLU A 410 -7.22 -1.56 -29.32
CA GLU A 410 -6.00 -1.23 -30.05
C GLU A 410 -5.18 -0.18 -29.29
N ILE A 411 -3.85 -0.35 -29.33
CA ILE A 411 -2.89 0.58 -28.78
C ILE A 411 -2.69 1.69 -29.82
N LYS A 412 -3.15 2.90 -29.49
CA LYS A 412 -2.98 4.07 -30.35
C LYS A 412 -1.52 4.52 -30.41
N ASP A 413 -1.11 5.03 -31.57
CA ASP A 413 0.20 5.66 -31.74
C ASP A 413 0.37 6.85 -30.80
N GLY A 414 1.57 7.00 -30.24
CA GLY A 414 1.86 8.01 -29.25
C GLY A 414 3.29 7.90 -28.74
N ARG A 415 3.79 8.98 -28.09
CA ARG A 415 5.20 9.08 -27.66
C ARG A 415 5.67 7.85 -26.88
N ASN A 416 4.87 7.38 -25.92
CA ASN A 416 5.22 6.25 -25.05
C ASN A 416 4.79 4.89 -25.61
N THR A 417 3.79 4.83 -26.50
CA THR A 417 3.27 3.58 -27.08
C THR A 417 4.03 3.12 -28.32
N ARG A 418 4.69 4.04 -29.06
CA ARG A 418 5.56 3.69 -30.21
C ARG A 418 6.60 2.63 -29.88
N GLN A 419 7.11 2.64 -28.66
CA GLN A 419 8.14 1.70 -28.24
C GLN A 419 7.65 0.25 -28.25
N ILE A 420 6.42 0.02 -27.80
CA ILE A 420 5.82 -1.33 -27.79
C ILE A 420 5.24 -1.68 -29.16
N ILE A 421 4.68 -0.72 -29.89
CA ILE A 421 4.23 -0.93 -31.28
C ILE A 421 5.41 -1.36 -32.16
N ASN A 422 6.59 -0.76 -31.96
CA ASN A 422 7.83 -1.17 -32.65
C ASN A 422 8.29 -2.61 -32.32
N TYR A 423 7.76 -3.21 -31.26
CA TYR A 423 7.98 -4.60 -30.90
C TYR A 423 6.76 -5.49 -31.21
N GLY A 424 5.83 -5.04 -32.06
CA GLY A 424 4.69 -5.85 -32.51
C GLY A 424 3.52 -5.93 -31.53
N TYR A 425 3.48 -5.08 -30.50
CA TYR A 425 2.32 -4.97 -29.60
C TYR A 425 1.27 -4.03 -30.18
N HIS A 426 0.07 -4.56 -30.42
CA HIS A 426 -1.06 -3.86 -31.03
C HIS A 426 -2.27 -3.75 -30.10
N CYS A 427 -2.40 -4.60 -29.08
CA CYS A 427 -3.52 -4.58 -28.13
C CYS A 427 -3.05 -4.69 -26.67
N TRP A 428 -3.74 -4.04 -25.74
CA TRP A 428 -3.32 -3.96 -24.33
C TRP A 428 -3.21 -5.31 -23.61
N HIS A 429 -4.07 -6.28 -23.95
CA HIS A 429 -3.99 -7.63 -23.36
C HIS A 429 -2.69 -8.36 -23.70
N GLN A 430 -1.99 -7.99 -24.78
CA GLN A 430 -0.73 -8.60 -25.19
C GLN A 430 0.43 -8.28 -24.23
N LEU A 431 0.25 -7.32 -23.31
CA LEU A 431 1.24 -7.00 -22.27
C LEU A 431 1.26 -8.04 -21.14
N PHE A 432 0.36 -9.03 -21.17
CA PHE A 432 0.18 -10.06 -20.16
C PHE A 432 0.32 -11.43 -20.81
N ASN A 433 0.78 -12.43 -20.03
CA ASN A 433 0.65 -13.82 -20.43
C ASN A 433 -0.73 -14.39 -20.05
N GLU A 434 -1.06 -15.58 -20.55
CA GLU A 434 -2.37 -16.19 -20.40
C GLU A 434 -2.70 -16.56 -18.95
N ARG A 435 -1.70 -17.01 -18.17
CA ARG A 435 -1.88 -17.28 -16.74
C ARG A 435 -2.19 -16.00 -15.95
N GLN A 436 -1.50 -14.90 -16.26
CA GLN A 436 -1.78 -13.58 -15.67
C GLN A 436 -3.20 -13.11 -16.02
N LEU A 437 -3.62 -13.23 -17.28
CA LEU A 437 -4.98 -12.87 -17.70
C LEU A 437 -6.05 -13.72 -17.00
N LEU A 438 -5.82 -15.02 -16.84
CA LEU A 438 -6.72 -15.91 -16.09
C LEU A 438 -6.81 -15.50 -14.62
N ALA A 439 -5.66 -15.27 -13.99
CA ALA A 439 -5.58 -14.87 -12.58
C ALA A 439 -6.30 -13.53 -12.35
N LEU A 440 -6.04 -12.52 -13.20
CA LEU A 440 -6.68 -11.21 -13.15
C LEU A 440 -8.18 -11.30 -13.37
N THR A 441 -8.62 -12.11 -14.33
CA THR A 441 -10.04 -12.37 -14.58
C THR A 441 -10.71 -12.99 -13.36
N THR A 442 -10.09 -14.00 -12.76
CA THR A 442 -10.61 -14.70 -11.58
C THR A 442 -10.77 -13.73 -10.39
N LEU A 443 -9.79 -12.86 -10.18
CA LEU A 443 -9.83 -11.82 -9.15
C LEU A 443 -10.91 -10.78 -9.42
N ALA A 444 -10.99 -10.25 -10.64
CA ALA A 444 -12.00 -9.27 -11.04
C ALA A 444 -13.43 -9.81 -10.90
N GLN A 445 -13.67 -11.06 -11.28
CA GLN A 445 -14.95 -11.73 -11.10
C GLN A 445 -15.30 -11.88 -9.61
N GLY A 446 -14.32 -12.22 -8.78
CA GLY A 446 -14.48 -12.29 -7.32
C GLY A 446 -14.90 -10.95 -6.73
N ILE A 447 -14.19 -9.87 -7.08
CA ILE A 447 -14.50 -8.51 -6.62
C ILE A 447 -15.90 -8.08 -7.08
N THR A 448 -16.27 -8.40 -8.32
CA THR A 448 -17.59 -8.02 -8.88
C THR A 448 -18.76 -8.66 -8.13
N LYS A 449 -18.56 -9.84 -7.54
CA LYS A 449 -19.56 -10.58 -6.75
C LYS A 449 -19.72 -10.05 -5.32
N LEU A 450 -18.82 -9.20 -4.85
CA LEU A 450 -18.96 -8.58 -3.53
C LEU A 450 -20.12 -7.57 -3.50
N PRO A 451 -20.69 -7.29 -2.32
CA PRO A 451 -21.72 -6.27 -2.17
C PRO A 451 -21.29 -4.91 -2.74
N LYS A 452 -22.20 -4.24 -3.46
CA LYS A 452 -21.96 -2.89 -3.98
C LYS A 452 -21.73 -1.94 -2.79
N GLY A 453 -20.68 -1.14 -2.86
CA GLY A 453 -20.36 -0.15 -1.83
C GLY A 453 -18.90 0.27 -1.86
N PRO A 454 -18.50 1.18 -0.96
CA PRO A 454 -17.15 1.76 -0.96
C PRO A 454 -16.03 0.74 -0.79
N SER A 455 -16.23 -0.29 0.04
CA SER A 455 -15.23 -1.37 0.24
C SER A 455 -14.94 -2.14 -1.04
N ARG A 456 -15.98 -2.47 -1.82
CA ARG A 456 -15.81 -3.13 -3.11
C ARG A 456 -15.10 -2.22 -4.12
N ASP A 457 -15.46 -0.94 -4.14
CA ASP A 457 -14.82 0.03 -5.03
C ASP A 457 -13.34 0.24 -4.66
N ALA A 458 -12.99 0.23 -3.38
CA ALA A 458 -11.61 0.25 -2.90
C ALA A 458 -10.83 -1.00 -3.34
N LEU A 459 -11.42 -2.19 -3.23
CA LEU A 459 -10.82 -3.45 -3.72
C LEU A 459 -10.68 -3.46 -5.25
N ALA A 460 -11.62 -2.86 -5.99
CA ALA A 460 -11.53 -2.68 -7.44
C ALA A 460 -10.42 -1.69 -7.84
N LEU A 461 -10.25 -0.60 -7.09
CA LEU A 461 -9.13 0.34 -7.26
C LEU A 461 -7.80 -0.36 -6.96
N LEU A 462 -7.75 -1.18 -5.91
CA LEU A 462 -6.58 -2.00 -5.58
C LEU A 462 -6.23 -2.96 -6.71
N PHE A 463 -7.22 -3.63 -7.31
CA PHE A 463 -7.05 -4.49 -8.49
C PHE A 463 -6.39 -3.72 -9.65
N SER A 464 -6.82 -2.48 -9.92
CA SER A 464 -6.16 -1.63 -10.93
C SER A 464 -4.68 -1.40 -10.61
N GLY A 465 -4.33 -1.14 -9.34
CA GLY A 465 -2.94 -0.98 -8.92
C GLY A 465 -2.08 -2.25 -9.04
N VAL A 466 -2.69 -3.43 -8.93
CA VAL A 466 -1.99 -4.72 -9.10
C VAL A 466 -1.52 -4.94 -10.54
N LEU A 467 -2.21 -4.37 -11.54
CA LEU A 467 -1.84 -4.47 -12.95
C LEU A 467 -0.44 -3.92 -13.24
N GLU A 468 0.03 -2.94 -12.45
CA GLU A 468 1.37 -2.35 -12.60
C GLU A 468 2.50 -3.38 -12.37
N PHE A 469 2.25 -4.35 -11.50
CA PHE A 469 3.22 -5.34 -11.03
C PHE A 469 3.07 -6.71 -11.71
N ASN A 470 1.89 -7.00 -12.28
CA ASN A 470 1.54 -8.33 -12.79
C ASN A 470 1.32 -8.29 -14.30
N ASN A 471 2.40 -8.06 -15.04
CA ASN A 471 2.43 -8.00 -16.50
C ASN A 471 3.83 -8.41 -17.02
N MET A 472 3.95 -8.69 -18.31
CA MET A 472 5.20 -9.11 -18.96
C MET A 472 6.18 -7.96 -19.25
N PHE A 473 6.01 -6.82 -18.57
CA PHE A 473 6.91 -5.66 -18.59
C PHE A 473 7.53 -5.42 -17.21
N ALA A 474 7.09 -6.15 -16.17
CA ALA A 474 7.72 -6.12 -14.86
C ALA A 474 9.09 -6.82 -14.91
N SER A 475 10.06 -6.30 -14.15
CA SER A 475 11.44 -6.84 -14.12
C SER A 475 11.88 -7.17 -12.69
N TYR A 476 12.82 -8.11 -12.55
CA TYR A 476 13.39 -8.44 -11.25
C TYR A 476 14.34 -7.34 -10.75
N LYS A 477 14.06 -6.79 -9.56
CA LYS A 477 14.94 -5.83 -8.87
C LYS A 477 16.02 -6.55 -8.05
N GLY A 478 15.75 -7.78 -7.62
CA GLY A 478 16.59 -8.53 -6.69
C GLY A 478 15.98 -8.64 -5.30
N GLU A 479 16.57 -9.49 -4.46
CA GLU A 479 16.14 -9.70 -3.07
C GLU A 479 16.56 -8.55 -2.16
N GLY A 480 15.98 -8.47 -0.95
CA GLY A 480 16.34 -7.48 0.07
C GLY A 480 15.59 -6.15 0.00
N THR A 481 14.94 -5.83 -1.12
CA THR A 481 13.88 -4.80 -1.21
C THR A 481 12.78 -5.34 -2.13
N GLY A 482 11.58 -4.74 -2.15
CA GLY A 482 10.45 -5.22 -2.98
C GLY A 482 10.91 -5.70 -4.37
N ALA A 483 10.78 -7.01 -4.61
CA ALA A 483 11.55 -7.70 -5.66
C ALA A 483 11.04 -7.42 -7.08
N VAL A 484 9.82 -6.92 -7.21
CA VAL A 484 9.19 -6.56 -8.48
C VAL A 484 9.42 -5.09 -8.78
N ARG A 485 10.13 -4.80 -9.87
CA ARG A 485 10.12 -3.47 -10.50
C ARG A 485 8.93 -3.42 -11.45
N HIS A 486 7.93 -2.58 -11.12
CA HIS A 486 6.70 -2.44 -11.90
C HIS A 486 6.94 -1.82 -13.28
N MET A 487 6.01 -2.01 -14.22
CA MET A 487 6.17 -1.59 -15.63
C MET A 487 6.45 -0.09 -15.81
N PHE A 488 5.96 0.74 -14.87
CA PHE A 488 6.09 2.19 -14.88
C PHE A 488 7.27 2.73 -14.06
N SER A 489 8.29 1.91 -13.77
CA SER A 489 9.49 2.38 -13.04
C SER A 489 10.42 3.20 -13.93
N HIS A 490 10.22 3.09 -15.23
CA HIS A 490 10.75 4.02 -16.22
C HIS A 490 9.56 4.82 -16.77
N HIS A 491 9.78 6.08 -17.17
CA HIS A 491 8.74 6.93 -17.77
C HIS A 491 8.38 6.51 -19.22
N ILE A 492 8.49 5.22 -19.52
CA ILE A 492 8.35 4.61 -20.84
C ILE A 492 7.75 3.20 -20.72
N LEU A 493 7.05 2.72 -21.76
CA LEU A 493 6.63 1.33 -21.87
C LEU A 493 7.76 0.50 -22.47
N LYS A 494 8.75 0.16 -21.64
CA LYS A 494 9.95 -0.58 -22.07
C LYS A 494 9.65 -2.07 -22.21
N PRO A 495 9.74 -2.67 -23.42
CA PRO A 495 9.66 -4.13 -23.57
C PRO A 495 10.78 -4.81 -22.77
N GLU A 496 10.44 -5.40 -21.63
CA GLU A 496 11.41 -6.06 -20.78
C GLU A 496 11.89 -7.35 -21.43
N ARG A 497 13.20 -7.60 -21.47
CA ARG A 497 13.76 -8.80 -22.13
C ARG A 497 13.64 -10.03 -21.27
N MET A 498 13.82 -9.83 -19.97
CA MET A 498 13.73 -10.87 -18.97
C MET A 498 12.61 -10.51 -17.98
N PRO A 499 11.34 -10.54 -18.43
CA PRO A 499 10.24 -10.20 -17.55
C PRO A 499 10.09 -11.22 -16.43
N ILE A 500 9.51 -10.76 -15.33
CA ILE A 500 9.09 -11.64 -14.25
C ILE A 500 7.57 -11.67 -14.17
N GLU A 501 7.05 -12.83 -13.85
CA GLU A 501 5.66 -13.00 -13.48
C GLU A 501 5.59 -13.25 -11.97
N ALA A 502 4.95 -12.33 -11.26
CA ALA A 502 4.69 -12.49 -9.83
C ALA A 502 3.41 -13.29 -9.55
N ASN A 503 3.37 -13.94 -8.40
CA ASN A 503 2.15 -14.50 -7.85
C ASN A 503 1.13 -13.37 -7.57
N LEU A 504 0.00 -13.39 -8.29
CA LEU A 504 -0.99 -12.32 -8.28
C LEU A 504 -1.62 -12.10 -6.89
N TRP A 505 -2.00 -13.18 -6.20
CA TRP A 505 -2.59 -13.08 -4.86
C TRP A 505 -1.54 -12.70 -3.83
N GLY A 506 -0.38 -13.34 -3.90
CA GLY A 506 0.80 -13.08 -3.07
C GLY A 506 0.94 -14.02 -1.88
N THR A 507 2.17 -14.06 -1.38
CA THR A 507 2.59 -14.69 -0.13
C THR A 507 3.07 -13.61 0.85
N PRO A 508 3.40 -13.95 2.11
CA PRO A 508 3.97 -12.98 3.06
C PRO A 508 5.25 -12.28 2.58
N GLN A 509 5.95 -12.83 1.59
CA GLN A 509 7.21 -12.28 1.04
C GLN A 509 7.05 -11.74 -0.39
N SER A 510 5.82 -11.66 -0.92
CA SER A 510 5.55 -11.11 -2.24
C SER A 510 5.54 -9.59 -2.23
N SER A 511 6.05 -9.00 -3.31
CA SER A 511 5.96 -7.56 -3.59
C SER A 511 4.96 -7.31 -4.73
N GLY A 512 4.09 -6.30 -4.59
CA GLY A 512 3.16 -5.90 -5.65
C GLY A 512 1.96 -6.83 -5.88
N ALA A 513 1.76 -7.83 -5.02
CA ALA A 513 0.63 -8.74 -5.07
C ALA A 513 -0.63 -8.16 -4.40
N PHE A 514 -1.81 -8.66 -4.73
CA PHE A 514 -3.10 -8.13 -4.25
C PHE A 514 -3.20 -8.12 -2.72
N SER A 515 -2.88 -9.23 -2.05
CA SER A 515 -2.93 -9.30 -0.59
C SER A 515 -1.88 -8.42 0.10
N THR A 516 -0.70 -8.25 -0.52
CA THR A 516 0.32 -7.33 -0.01
C THR A 516 -0.13 -5.89 -0.13
N LEU A 517 -0.60 -5.47 -1.32
CA LEU A 517 -1.04 -4.09 -1.56
C LEU A 517 -2.27 -3.74 -0.72
N TYR A 518 -3.17 -4.69 -0.43
CA TYR A 518 -4.27 -4.50 0.51
C TYR A 518 -3.75 -4.00 1.87
N ARG A 519 -2.76 -4.68 2.44
CA ARG A 519 -2.14 -4.30 3.72
C ARG A 519 -1.32 -3.02 3.61
N THR A 520 -0.48 -2.90 2.58
CA THR A 520 0.50 -1.81 2.51
C THR A 520 -0.05 -0.51 1.93
N ARG A 521 -1.19 -0.53 1.23
CA ARG A 521 -1.84 0.66 0.66
C ARG A 521 -3.18 0.96 1.33
N LEU A 522 -4.16 0.07 1.21
CA LEU A 522 -5.52 0.37 1.71
C LEU A 522 -5.59 0.43 3.23
N MET A 523 -5.12 -0.61 3.93
CA MET A 523 -5.15 -0.61 5.39
C MET A 523 -4.35 0.53 5.98
N ARG A 524 -3.16 0.80 5.42
CA ARG A 524 -2.34 1.95 5.83
C ARG A 524 -3.02 3.30 5.57
N ALA A 525 -3.77 3.44 4.48
CA ALA A 525 -4.57 4.64 4.23
C ALA A 525 -5.70 4.80 5.26
N ILE A 526 -6.33 3.70 5.70
CA ILE A 526 -7.30 3.75 6.81
C ILE A 526 -6.61 4.12 8.12
N ASP A 527 -5.46 3.50 8.44
CA ASP A 527 -4.68 3.85 9.65
C ASP A 527 -4.34 5.35 9.66
N TYR A 528 -3.93 5.91 8.52
CA TYR A 528 -3.66 7.35 8.38
C TYR A 528 -4.92 8.22 8.49
N ARG A 529 -6.09 7.74 8.03
CA ARG A 529 -7.35 8.48 8.18
C ARG A 529 -7.80 8.53 9.62
N ASP A 530 -7.62 7.44 10.37
CA ASP A 530 -7.98 7.35 11.78
C ASP A 530 -7.06 8.24 12.63
N GLN A 531 -5.77 8.33 12.25
CA GLN A 531 -4.73 9.10 12.95
C GLN A 531 -3.84 9.85 11.94
N PRO A 532 -4.30 10.97 11.38
CA PRO A 532 -3.51 11.75 10.44
C PRO A 532 -2.34 12.42 11.16
N PHE A 533 -1.18 12.45 10.50
CA PHE A 533 0.03 13.09 11.03
C PHE A 533 0.73 13.93 9.96
N GLU A 534 1.60 14.82 10.43
CA GLU A 534 2.52 15.62 9.63
C GLU A 534 3.97 15.25 9.91
N ILE A 535 4.85 15.54 8.94
CA ILE A 535 6.28 15.29 9.10
C ILE A 535 6.88 16.50 9.82
N ALA A 536 7.40 16.29 11.02
CA ALA A 536 8.33 17.20 11.66
C ALA A 536 9.76 16.79 11.33
N LEU A 537 10.63 17.77 11.08
CA LEU A 537 12.06 17.54 11.06
C LEU A 537 12.54 17.65 12.51
N GLU A 538 13.13 16.59 13.05
CA GLU A 538 13.93 16.73 14.26
C GLU A 538 15.21 17.49 13.89
N GLU A 539 15.53 18.56 14.63
CA GLU A 539 16.92 19.05 14.71
C GLU A 539 17.75 17.99 15.44
N ALA A 540 18.20 16.98 14.71
CA ALA A 540 19.09 15.98 15.25
C ALA A 540 20.45 16.12 14.58
N ALA A 541 21.47 16.30 15.42
CA ALA A 541 22.84 15.93 15.11
C ALA A 541 22.87 14.50 14.52
N GLY A 542 22.83 14.41 13.19
CA GLY A 542 23.24 13.25 12.40
C GLY A 542 22.29 12.05 12.22
N ARG A 543 21.12 11.91 12.87
CA ARG A 543 20.20 10.78 12.60
C ARG A 543 18.72 11.13 12.74
N ARG A 544 17.96 11.00 11.65
CA ARG A 544 16.51 11.26 11.53
C ARG A 544 15.69 10.18 12.25
N SER A 545 14.91 10.56 13.27
CA SER A 545 13.83 9.77 13.87
C SER A 545 12.45 10.37 13.51
N LYS A 546 11.37 9.62 13.76
CA LYS A 546 9.98 9.93 13.32
C LYS A 546 9.17 10.40 14.54
N ALA A 547 8.48 11.54 14.43
CA ALA A 547 7.47 12.00 15.38
C ALA A 547 6.07 11.49 15.01
#